data_AF-A0A8I2YGB6-F1
#
_entry.id   AF-A0A8I2YGB6-F1
#
_cell.length_a   1.000
_cell.length_b   1.000
_cell.length_c   1.000
_cell.angle_alpha   90.00
_cell.angle_beta   90.00
_cell.angle_gamma   90.00
#
_symmetry.space_group_name_H-M   'P 1'
#
loop_
_entity.id
_entity.type
_entity.pdbx_description
1 polymer ?
#
loop_
_entity_poly.entity_id
_entity_poly.type
_entity_poly.pdbx_seq_one_letter_code
_entity_poly.pdbx_strand_id
1 'polypeptide(L)'
;MVVDLSKFATWLVLSERKDPKVMISKDYTSFTVGTQTMSLGKPREGLQELINQVWKRYRAIIQSEPVVKGDLQAIDDSSNDLRGYSFLDEKLFCERRWTMFYRLVQQYDLANVDSHGILCWDVPQVKLLLEKCERLWDCMLHLLFITLGISTQVAQFVRLQVRNGNQQSNLQFWNGEMYFSTRDGKTSSTSGKDSCIPSFLPSQVASILLELIGGGLR
;
A
#
# COMPACT_ATOMS: atom_id res chain seq x y z
N MET A 1 -11.25 -6.00 11.48
CA MET A 1 -11.73 -6.42 12.83
C MET A 1 -10.95 -7.61 13.37
N VAL A 2 -11.01 -8.80 12.75
CA VAL A 2 -10.26 -10.00 13.22
C VAL A 2 -8.74 -9.77 13.15
N VAL A 3 -8.27 -9.11 12.09
CA VAL A 3 -6.85 -8.81 11.85
C VAL A 3 -6.30 -7.76 12.82
N ASP A 4 -7.08 -6.71 13.12
CA ASP A 4 -6.68 -5.66 14.07
C ASP A 4 -6.59 -6.23 15.50
N LEU A 5 -7.52 -7.11 15.84
CA LEU A 5 -7.58 -7.79 17.14
C LEU A 5 -6.42 -8.79 17.29
N SER A 6 -6.09 -9.55 16.23
CA SER A 6 -4.98 -10.51 16.27
C SER A 6 -3.63 -9.80 16.42
N LYS A 7 -3.40 -8.69 15.72
CA LYS A 7 -2.14 -7.92 15.80
C LYS A 7 -1.91 -7.30 17.17
N PHE A 8 -2.92 -6.64 17.73
CA PHE A 8 -2.78 -6.05 19.07
C PHE A 8 -2.67 -7.12 20.16
N ALA A 9 -3.46 -8.19 20.08
CA ALA A 9 -3.33 -9.31 21.01
C ALA A 9 -1.94 -9.93 20.94
N THR A 10 -1.39 -10.13 19.74
CA THR A 10 -0.03 -10.66 19.54
C THR A 10 1.04 -9.73 20.16
N TRP A 11 0.95 -8.42 19.92
CA TRP A 11 1.90 -7.46 20.48
C TRP A 11 1.89 -7.46 22.02
N LEU A 12 0.71 -7.50 22.63
CA LEU A 12 0.59 -7.55 24.09
C LEU A 12 1.03 -8.87 24.69
N VAL A 13 0.71 -9.99 24.05
CA VAL A 13 1.18 -11.33 24.45
C VAL A 13 2.70 -11.39 24.45
N LEU A 14 3.37 -10.79 23.47
CA LEU A 14 4.83 -10.74 23.42
C LEU A 14 5.45 -9.80 24.47
N SER A 15 4.65 -8.89 25.05
CA SER A 15 5.11 -7.93 26.05
C SER A 15 4.88 -8.35 27.50
N GLU A 16 3.98 -9.31 27.76
CA GLU A 16 3.68 -9.80 29.10
C GLU A 16 4.49 -11.05 29.47
N ARG A 17 4.96 -11.12 30.73
CA ARG A 17 5.75 -12.26 31.26
C ARG A 17 4.91 -13.48 31.65
N LYS A 18 3.58 -13.37 31.62
CA LYS A 18 2.63 -14.44 31.95
C LYS A 18 1.60 -14.56 30.82
N ASP A 19 1.02 -15.75 30.66
CA ASP A 19 -0.06 -16.00 29.70
C ASP A 19 -1.20 -14.98 29.91
N PRO A 20 -1.36 -14.02 29.00
CA PRO A 20 -2.32 -12.95 29.22
C PRO A 20 -3.73 -13.46 28.92
N LYS A 21 -4.67 -13.16 29.81
CA LYS A 21 -6.08 -13.40 29.54
C LYS A 21 -6.57 -12.36 28.53
N VAL A 22 -7.12 -12.85 27.41
CA VAL A 22 -7.80 -12.00 26.42
C VAL A 22 -9.29 -11.99 26.75
N MET A 23 -9.83 -10.82 27.06
CA MET A 23 -11.26 -10.61 27.24
C MET A 23 -11.75 -9.59 26.21
N ILE A 24 -12.89 -9.86 25.59
CA ILE A 24 -13.55 -8.92 24.67
C ILE A 24 -14.83 -8.45 25.36
N SER A 25 -15.08 -7.14 25.35
CA SER A 25 -16.33 -6.61 25.91
C SER A 25 -17.53 -7.12 25.10
N LYS A 26 -18.69 -7.29 25.76
CA LYS A 26 -19.90 -7.87 25.14
C LYS A 26 -20.39 -7.11 23.91
N ASP A 27 -20.08 -5.81 23.85
CA ASP A 27 -20.41 -4.89 22.76
C ASP A 27 -19.30 -4.78 21.71
N TYR A 28 -18.20 -5.53 21.84
CA TYR A 28 -17.04 -5.50 20.96
C TYR A 28 -16.44 -4.09 20.78
N THR A 29 -16.55 -3.22 21.79
CA THR A 29 -15.97 -1.87 21.77
C THR A 29 -14.62 -1.79 22.48
N SER A 30 -14.25 -2.81 23.25
CA SER A 30 -12.98 -2.87 23.96
C SER A 30 -12.49 -4.30 24.10
N PHE A 31 -11.19 -4.41 24.34
CA PHE A 31 -10.54 -5.68 24.57
C PHE A 31 -9.42 -5.50 25.58
N THR A 32 -9.36 -6.46 26.50
CA THR A 32 -8.39 -6.51 27.57
C THR A 32 -7.43 -7.64 27.30
N VAL A 33 -6.13 -7.36 27.35
CA VAL A 33 -5.08 -8.36 27.30
C VAL A 33 -4.25 -8.19 28.57
N GLY A 34 -4.32 -9.16 29.47
CA GLY A 34 -3.66 -9.06 30.78
C GLY A 34 -4.28 -7.93 31.61
N THR A 35 -3.49 -6.90 31.91
CA THR A 35 -3.96 -5.71 32.68
C THR A 35 -4.34 -4.52 31.80
N GLN A 36 -4.04 -4.57 30.50
CA GLN A 36 -4.28 -3.45 29.60
C GLN A 36 -5.61 -3.61 28.86
N THR A 37 -6.44 -2.57 28.87
CA THR A 37 -7.68 -2.51 28.11
C THR A 37 -7.56 -1.47 27.01
N MET A 38 -7.75 -1.88 25.77
CA MET A 38 -7.87 -0.96 24.63
C MET A 38 -9.32 -0.85 24.19
N SER A 39 -9.80 0.39 24.04
CA SER A 39 -11.03 0.65 23.29
C SER A 39 -10.73 0.55 21.79
N LEU A 40 -11.54 -0.19 21.06
CA LEU A 40 -11.49 -0.34 19.60
C LEU A 40 -11.89 0.94 18.85
N GLY A 41 -12.52 1.92 19.53
CA GLY A 41 -12.85 3.22 18.94
C GLY A 41 -11.61 4.01 18.54
N LYS A 42 -10.66 4.17 19.47
CA LYS A 42 -9.45 4.98 19.25
C LYS A 42 -8.54 4.48 18.10
N PRO A 43 -8.27 3.17 17.94
CA PRO A 43 -7.55 2.67 16.79
C PRO A 43 -8.26 2.92 15.46
N ARG A 44 -9.59 2.78 15.42
CA ARG A 44 -10.37 3.07 14.20
C ARG A 44 -10.33 4.54 13.84
N GLU A 45 -10.46 5.43 14.83
CA GLU A 45 -10.27 6.87 14.66
C GLU A 45 -8.87 7.20 14.16
N GLY A 46 -7.83 6.61 14.75
CA GLY A 46 -6.45 6.78 14.31
C GLY A 46 -6.20 6.29 12.88
N LEU A 47 -6.81 5.16 12.49
CA LEU A 47 -6.73 4.64 11.12
C LEU A 47 -7.44 5.57 10.13
N GLN A 48 -8.62 6.06 10.49
CA GLN A 48 -9.38 7.00 9.66
C GLN A 48 -8.63 8.33 9.49
N GLU A 49 -8.02 8.82 10.56
CA GLU A 49 -7.18 10.01 10.52
C GLU A 49 -5.95 9.80 9.63
N LEU A 50 -5.30 8.64 9.70
CA LEU A 50 -4.19 8.30 8.81
C LEU A 50 -4.63 8.26 7.33
N ILE A 51 -5.79 7.65 7.04
CA ILE A 51 -6.40 7.66 5.70
C ILE A 51 -6.63 9.10 5.21
N ASN A 52 -7.20 9.95 6.06
CA ASN A 52 -7.45 11.35 5.75
C ASN A 52 -6.14 12.11 5.47
N GLN A 53 -5.07 11.84 6.23
CA GLN A 53 -3.76 12.43 6.02
C GLN A 53 -3.14 12.01 4.68
N VAL A 54 -3.26 10.74 4.31
CA VAL A 54 -2.78 10.25 3.00
C VAL A 54 -3.52 10.97 1.87
N TRP A 55 -4.84 11.05 1.93
CA TRP A 55 -5.62 11.79 0.92
C TRP A 55 -5.30 13.29 0.89
N LYS A 56 -5.12 13.92 2.05
CA LYS A 56 -4.74 15.33 2.14
C LYS A 56 -3.40 15.59 1.47
N ARG A 57 -2.40 14.73 1.72
CA ARG A 57 -1.08 14.80 1.08
C ARG A 57 -1.15 14.53 -0.42
N TYR A 58 -1.90 13.52 -0.83
CA TYR A 58 -2.14 13.21 -2.24
C TYR A 58 -2.74 14.41 -2.98
N ARG A 59 -3.81 15.02 -2.44
CA ARG A 59 -4.45 16.20 -3.05
C ARG A 59 -3.53 17.42 -3.07
N ALA A 60 -2.63 17.56 -2.09
CA ALA A 60 -1.63 18.63 -2.10
C ALA A 60 -0.59 18.47 -3.24
N ILE A 61 -0.36 17.23 -3.70
CA ILE A 61 0.53 16.92 -4.82
C ILE A 61 -0.22 17.05 -6.15
N ILE A 62 -1.37 16.38 -6.28
CA ILE A 62 -2.08 16.21 -7.54
C ILE A 62 -3.04 17.36 -7.87
N GLN A 63 -3.43 18.15 -6.86
CA GLN A 63 -4.37 19.30 -6.95
C GLN A 63 -5.65 19.02 -7.76
N SER A 64 -6.03 17.75 -7.87
CA SER A 64 -7.18 17.30 -8.63
C SER A 64 -7.79 16.05 -8.00
N GLU A 65 -8.97 15.67 -8.48
CA GLU A 65 -9.65 14.45 -8.07
C GLU A 65 -8.83 13.20 -8.45
N PRO A 66 -9.00 12.09 -7.71
CA PRO A 66 -8.34 10.81 -8.00
C PRO A 66 -8.56 10.38 -9.45
N VAL A 67 -7.49 9.99 -10.13
CA VAL A 67 -7.47 9.64 -11.56
C VAL A 67 -7.86 8.17 -11.74
N VAL A 68 -7.51 7.34 -10.76
CA VAL A 68 -7.70 5.89 -10.74
C VAL A 68 -8.92 5.55 -9.86
N LYS A 69 -10.12 5.87 -10.35
CA LYS A 69 -11.36 5.48 -9.65
C LYS A 69 -11.48 3.95 -9.52
N GLY A 70 -11.92 3.50 -8.35
CA GLY A 70 -11.87 2.11 -7.86
C GLY A 70 -12.69 1.04 -8.60
N ASP A 71 -13.46 1.39 -9.63
CA ASP A 71 -14.17 0.42 -10.49
C ASP A 71 -13.25 -0.13 -11.59
N LEU A 72 -12.07 -0.59 -11.20
CA LEU A 72 -11.12 -1.16 -12.13
C LEU A 72 -11.37 -2.66 -12.27
N GLN A 73 -11.93 -3.04 -13.42
CA GLN A 73 -11.89 -4.42 -13.94
C GLN A 73 -10.48 -4.76 -14.45
N ALA A 74 -9.44 -4.42 -13.69
CA ALA A 74 -8.11 -4.86 -14.02
C ALA A 74 -8.09 -6.40 -13.92
N ILE A 75 -7.60 -7.05 -14.96
CA ILE A 75 -7.41 -8.50 -15.00
C ILE A 75 -5.91 -8.72 -14.86
N ASP A 76 -5.48 -9.17 -13.68
CA ASP A 76 -4.11 -9.63 -13.48
C ASP A 76 -4.00 -11.08 -13.94
N ASP A 77 -2.97 -11.38 -14.72
CA ASP A 77 -2.59 -12.74 -15.06
C ASP A 77 -1.52 -13.20 -14.07
N SER A 78 -1.97 -13.75 -12.95
CA SER A 78 -1.07 -14.28 -11.91
C SER A 78 -0.22 -15.46 -12.38
N SER A 79 -0.53 -16.05 -13.55
CA SER A 79 0.27 -17.11 -14.15
C SER A 79 1.42 -16.58 -15.02
N ASN A 80 1.40 -15.29 -15.35
CA ASN A 80 2.45 -14.64 -16.10
C ASN A 80 3.67 -14.40 -15.21
N ASP A 81 4.73 -15.16 -15.46
CA ASP A 81 6.01 -15.09 -14.74
C ASP A 81 7.08 -14.29 -15.50
N LEU A 82 6.71 -13.64 -16.62
CA LEU A 82 7.65 -12.87 -17.42
C LEU A 82 8.25 -11.74 -16.59
N ARG A 83 9.58 -11.61 -16.67
CA ARG A 83 10.31 -10.54 -16.00
C ARG A 83 9.80 -9.18 -16.49
N GLY A 84 9.46 -8.30 -15.55
CA GLY A 84 8.94 -6.96 -15.79
C GLY A 84 7.41 -6.85 -15.78
N TYR A 85 6.69 -7.97 -15.92
CA TYR A 85 5.23 -8.00 -15.95
C TYR A 85 4.60 -7.41 -14.68
N SER A 86 3.52 -6.65 -14.88
CA SER A 86 2.60 -6.18 -13.84
C SER A 86 1.25 -5.88 -14.48
N PHE A 87 0.15 -6.12 -13.77
CA PHE A 87 -1.18 -5.66 -14.19
C PHE A 87 -1.26 -4.14 -14.43
N LEU A 88 -0.31 -3.36 -13.89
CA LEU A 88 -0.20 -1.91 -14.13
C LEU A 88 0.33 -1.55 -15.53
N ASP A 89 0.72 -2.53 -16.34
CA ASP A 89 1.08 -2.32 -17.75
C ASP A 89 -0.13 -2.37 -18.68
N GLU A 90 -1.29 -2.78 -18.18
CA GLU A 90 -2.52 -2.71 -18.94
C GLU A 90 -2.79 -1.29 -19.42
N LYS A 91 -3.33 -1.16 -20.63
CA LYS A 91 -3.49 0.11 -21.36
C LYS A 91 -4.12 1.21 -20.50
N LEU A 92 -5.13 0.83 -19.71
CA LEU A 92 -5.87 1.72 -18.82
C LEU A 92 -4.98 2.40 -17.76
N PHE A 93 -4.01 1.69 -17.20
CA PHE A 93 -3.08 2.27 -16.23
C PHE A 93 -2.00 3.11 -16.91
N CYS A 94 -1.54 2.68 -18.08
CA CYS A 94 -0.58 3.45 -18.87
C CYS A 94 -1.12 4.85 -19.21
N GLU A 95 -2.34 4.96 -19.74
CA GLU A 95 -2.96 6.25 -20.09
C GLU A 95 -3.14 7.16 -18.86
N ARG A 96 -3.56 6.59 -17.72
CA ARG A 96 -3.74 7.32 -16.46
C ARG A 96 -2.40 7.84 -15.91
N ARG A 97 -1.35 7.02 -15.96
CA ARG A 97 0.01 7.40 -15.55
C ARG A 97 0.52 8.58 -16.36
N TRP A 98 0.38 8.54 -17.68
CA TRP A 98 0.76 9.66 -18.54
C TRP A 98 -0.04 10.92 -18.21
N THR A 99 -1.35 10.79 -18.03
CA THR A 99 -2.21 11.92 -17.64
C THR A 99 -1.75 12.58 -16.35
N MET A 100 -1.44 11.78 -15.33
CA MET A 100 -0.94 12.28 -14.04
C MET A 100 0.43 12.94 -14.20
N PHE A 101 1.34 12.32 -14.95
CA PHE A 101 2.67 12.85 -15.22
C PHE A 101 2.61 14.22 -15.91
N TYR A 102 1.82 14.37 -16.98
CA TYR A 102 1.68 15.65 -17.68
C TYR A 102 1.15 16.75 -16.77
N ARG A 103 0.16 16.44 -15.91
CA ARG A 103 -0.34 17.39 -14.92
C ARG A 103 0.73 17.83 -13.95
N LEU A 104 1.51 16.90 -13.42
CA LEU A 104 2.61 17.22 -12.50
C LEU A 104 3.68 18.08 -13.16
N VAL A 105 4.05 17.78 -14.41
CA VAL A 105 5.01 18.58 -15.16
C VAL A 105 4.53 20.02 -15.33
N GLN A 106 3.27 20.22 -15.69
CA GLN A 106 2.69 21.56 -15.87
C GLN A 106 2.48 22.31 -14.54
N GLN A 107 2.06 21.60 -13.49
CA GLN A 107 1.71 22.24 -12.22
C GLN A 107 2.93 22.69 -11.41
N TYR A 108 4.04 21.96 -11.53
CA TYR A 108 5.28 22.23 -10.80
C TYR A 108 6.38 22.81 -11.69
N ASP A 109 6.07 23.15 -12.94
CA ASP A 109 7.04 23.62 -13.94
C ASP A 109 8.29 22.73 -14.00
N LEU A 110 8.10 21.41 -13.96
CA LEU A 110 9.19 20.45 -13.79
C LEU A 110 10.14 20.41 -14.98
N ALA A 111 9.68 20.84 -16.14
CA ALA A 111 10.47 20.85 -17.35
C ALA A 111 10.09 22.02 -18.24
N ASN A 112 11.09 22.60 -18.89
CA ASN A 112 10.96 23.69 -19.84
C ASN A 112 11.69 23.34 -21.14
N VAL A 113 11.30 23.95 -22.24
CA VAL A 113 12.00 23.83 -23.52
C VAL A 113 12.95 25.02 -23.64
N ASP A 114 14.24 24.75 -23.86
CA ASP A 114 15.24 25.80 -24.04
C ASP A 114 15.12 26.50 -25.40
N SER A 115 15.97 27.49 -25.65
CA SER A 115 15.99 28.24 -26.92
C SER A 115 16.34 27.39 -28.15
N HIS A 116 16.85 26.17 -27.97
CA HIS A 116 17.22 25.23 -29.04
C HIS A 116 16.16 24.14 -29.26
N GLY A 117 15.03 24.19 -28.54
CA GLY A 117 14.00 23.16 -28.62
C GLY A 117 14.29 21.91 -27.78
N ILE A 118 15.25 21.96 -26.86
CA ILE A 118 15.65 20.84 -26.01
C ILE A 118 14.85 20.90 -24.70
N LEU A 119 14.27 19.77 -24.30
CA LEU A 119 13.60 19.63 -23.00
C LEU A 119 14.65 19.59 -21.88
N CYS A 120 14.56 20.54 -20.95
CA CYS A 120 15.38 20.63 -19.76
C CYS A 120 14.53 20.44 -18.51
N TRP A 121 14.97 19.58 -17.59
CA TRP A 121 14.32 19.35 -16.30
C TRP A 121 14.79 20.39 -15.28
N ASP A 122 13.85 20.98 -14.55
CA ASP A 122 14.12 21.75 -13.34
C ASP A 122 14.39 20.76 -12.20
N VAL A 123 15.67 20.37 -12.06
CA VAL A 123 16.12 19.40 -11.04
C VAL A 123 15.71 19.83 -9.62
N PRO A 124 15.85 21.09 -9.20
CA PRO A 124 15.29 21.57 -7.93
C PRO A 124 13.80 21.28 -7.74
N GLN A 125 12.93 21.61 -8.72
CA GLN A 125 11.49 21.36 -8.61
C GLN A 125 11.17 19.87 -8.60
N VAL A 126 11.86 19.07 -9.42
CA VAL A 126 11.73 17.61 -9.42
C VAL A 126 12.06 17.04 -8.03
N LYS A 127 13.15 17.48 -7.41
CA LYS A 127 13.52 17.05 -6.04
C LYS A 127 12.44 17.41 -5.02
N LEU A 128 11.93 18.64 -5.06
CA LEU A 128 10.86 19.08 -4.16
C LEU A 128 9.58 18.26 -4.33
N LEU A 129 9.23 17.87 -5.56
CA LEU A 129 8.11 16.98 -5.81
C LEU A 129 8.36 15.58 -5.25
N LEU A 130 9.55 15.01 -5.49
CA LEU A 130 9.93 13.69 -4.98
C LEU A 130 9.89 13.65 -3.44
N GLU A 131 10.35 14.68 -2.74
CA GLU A 131 10.24 14.78 -1.28
C GLU A 131 8.77 14.79 -0.79
N LYS A 132 7.86 15.41 -1.55
CA LYS A 132 6.43 15.37 -1.22
C LYS A 132 5.87 13.96 -1.42
N CYS A 133 6.26 13.29 -2.50
CA CYS A 133 5.87 11.90 -2.77
C CYS A 133 6.41 10.95 -1.70
N GLU A 134 7.65 11.12 -1.25
CA GLU A 134 8.26 10.33 -0.17
C GLU A 134 7.43 10.45 1.13
N ARG A 135 7.09 11.67 1.53
CA ARG A 135 6.25 11.90 2.73
C ARG A 135 4.83 11.35 2.60
N LEU A 136 4.30 11.27 1.38
CA LEU A 136 3.02 10.62 1.10
C LEU A 136 3.15 9.10 1.26
N TRP A 137 4.22 8.52 0.70
CA TRP A 137 4.53 7.11 0.84
C TRP A 137 4.79 6.71 2.29
N ASP A 138 5.48 7.52 3.08
CA ASP A 138 5.67 7.23 4.51
C ASP A 138 4.33 6.99 5.22
N CYS A 139 3.35 7.87 5.03
CA CYS A 139 2.01 7.69 5.61
C CYS A 139 1.33 6.42 5.06
N MET A 140 1.47 6.15 3.76
CA MET A 140 0.91 4.95 3.14
C MET A 140 1.55 3.66 3.67
N LEU A 141 2.86 3.69 3.92
CA LEU A 141 3.60 2.57 4.46
C LEU A 141 3.13 2.24 5.89
N HIS A 142 2.88 3.25 6.72
CA HIS A 142 2.29 3.05 8.05
C HIS A 142 0.88 2.45 7.95
N LEU A 143 0.06 2.96 7.03
CA LEU A 143 -1.31 2.50 6.83
C LEU A 143 -1.33 1.02 6.46
N LEU A 144 -0.53 0.64 5.47
CA LEU A 144 -0.39 -0.73 5.01
C LEU A 144 0.20 -1.65 6.09
N PHE A 145 1.20 -1.20 6.85
CA PHE A 145 1.77 -1.97 7.96
C PHE A 145 0.71 -2.34 9.01
N ILE A 146 -0.18 -1.39 9.34
CA ILE A 146 -1.29 -1.62 10.27
C ILE A 146 -2.29 -2.60 9.64
N THR A 147 -2.69 -2.39 8.40
CA THR A 147 -3.84 -3.09 7.80
C THR A 147 -3.53 -4.46 7.21
N LEU A 148 -2.30 -4.74 6.79
CA LEU A 148 -2.00 -5.93 5.97
C LEU A 148 -2.10 -7.28 6.69
N GLY A 149 -2.29 -7.33 8.00
CA GLY A 149 -2.34 -8.61 8.73
C GLY A 149 -1.04 -9.43 8.77
N ILE A 150 -0.08 -9.19 7.86
CA ILE A 150 1.12 -10.02 7.73
C ILE A 150 2.11 -9.69 8.87
N SER A 151 2.59 -10.73 9.55
CA SER A 151 3.59 -10.65 10.63
C SER A 151 5.05 -10.60 10.12
N THR A 152 5.26 -10.55 8.80
CA THR A 152 6.59 -10.58 8.20
C THR A 152 7.26 -9.21 8.26
N GLN A 153 8.55 -9.23 8.53
CA GLN A 153 9.46 -8.08 8.70
C GLN A 153 9.13 -6.92 7.76
N VAL A 154 9.13 -5.70 8.31
CA VAL A 154 9.04 -4.40 7.59
C VAL A 154 9.87 -4.37 6.31
N ALA A 155 10.99 -5.10 6.26
CA ALA A 155 11.83 -5.26 5.08
C ALA A 155 11.13 -5.85 3.84
N GLN A 156 10.24 -6.85 3.98
CA GLN A 156 9.47 -7.38 2.84
C GLN A 156 8.43 -6.38 2.33
N PHE A 157 7.93 -5.56 3.25
CA PHE A 157 6.96 -4.52 2.95
C PHE A 157 7.59 -3.30 2.27
N VAL A 158 8.78 -2.84 2.72
CA VAL A 158 9.61 -1.84 2.00
C VAL A 158 9.99 -2.34 0.60
N ARG A 159 10.15 -3.65 0.43
CA ARG A 159 10.42 -4.32 -0.85
C ARG A 159 9.16 -4.64 -1.66
N LEU A 160 8.06 -3.90 -1.47
CA LEU A 160 6.82 -4.08 -2.23
C LEU A 160 7.15 -4.26 -3.72
N GLN A 161 6.95 -5.45 -4.25
CA GLN A 161 7.36 -5.78 -5.60
C GLN A 161 6.11 -5.79 -6.47
N VAL A 162 5.91 -4.70 -7.21
CA VAL A 162 4.74 -4.51 -8.09
C VAL A 162 4.92 -5.21 -9.43
N ARG A 163 6.17 -5.49 -9.82
CA ARG A 163 6.55 -6.11 -11.09
C ARG A 163 7.37 -7.37 -10.88
N ASN A 164 7.18 -8.37 -11.72
CA ASN A 164 8.02 -9.55 -11.74
C ASN A 164 9.50 -9.18 -11.98
N GLY A 165 10.40 -9.85 -11.30
CA GLY A 165 11.84 -9.62 -11.32
C GLY A 165 12.59 -10.94 -11.20
N ASN A 166 13.61 -11.00 -10.34
CA ASN A 166 14.20 -12.28 -9.93
C ASN A 166 13.21 -13.12 -9.08
N GLN A 167 12.18 -12.47 -8.54
CA GLN A 167 11.06 -13.06 -7.82
C GLN A 167 9.76 -12.54 -8.44
N GLN A 168 8.65 -13.26 -8.27
CA GLN A 168 7.33 -12.79 -8.70
C GLN A 168 6.90 -11.55 -7.91
N SER A 169 6.02 -10.75 -8.50
CA SER A 169 5.36 -9.65 -7.79
C SER A 169 4.65 -10.17 -6.54
N ASN A 170 4.65 -9.36 -5.49
CA ASN A 170 3.92 -9.66 -4.26
C ASN A 170 2.62 -8.86 -4.13
N LEU A 171 2.30 -8.03 -5.14
CA LEU A 171 1.04 -7.32 -5.28
C LEU A 171 0.30 -7.86 -6.49
N GLN A 172 -0.92 -8.33 -6.28
CA GLN A 172 -1.76 -8.96 -7.30
C GLN A 172 -3.17 -8.37 -7.28
N PHE A 173 -3.88 -8.50 -8.40
CA PHE A 173 -5.25 -7.98 -8.54
C PHE A 173 -6.20 -9.05 -9.09
N TRP A 174 -7.15 -9.53 -8.29
CA TRP A 174 -8.07 -10.59 -8.70
C TRP A 174 -9.50 -10.21 -8.38
N ASN A 175 -10.39 -10.34 -9.36
CA ASN A 175 -11.83 -10.13 -9.21
C ASN A 175 -12.21 -8.78 -8.56
N GLY A 176 -11.52 -7.70 -8.95
CA GLY A 176 -11.75 -6.36 -8.40
C GLY A 176 -11.07 -6.09 -7.05
N GLU A 177 -10.35 -7.06 -6.49
CA GLU A 177 -9.69 -6.94 -5.20
C GLU A 177 -8.17 -7.00 -5.32
N MET A 178 -7.52 -6.09 -4.61
CA MET A 178 -6.07 -6.07 -4.48
C MET A 178 -5.64 -6.89 -3.25
N TYR A 179 -4.68 -7.78 -3.43
CA TYR A 179 -4.12 -8.56 -2.35
C TYR A 179 -2.62 -8.71 -2.48
N PHE A 180 -2.00 -9.04 -1.34
CA PHE A 180 -0.59 -9.33 -1.25
C PHE A 180 -0.37 -10.83 -1.12
N SER A 181 0.54 -11.37 -1.91
CA SER A 181 0.97 -12.76 -1.77
C SER A 181 2.29 -12.81 -0.99
N THR A 182 2.26 -13.36 0.22
CA THR A 182 3.50 -13.63 0.98
C THR A 182 3.87 -15.08 0.94
N ARG A 183 5.14 -15.37 0.64
CA ARG A 183 5.68 -16.74 0.64
C ARG A 183 6.00 -17.18 2.06
N ASP A 184 5.43 -18.30 2.49
CA ASP A 184 5.79 -18.94 3.75
C ASP A 184 6.99 -19.88 3.55
N GLY A 185 8.19 -19.34 3.79
CA GLY A 185 9.46 -20.04 3.54
C GLY A 185 9.66 -21.37 4.28
N LYS A 186 8.94 -21.60 5.39
CA LYS A 186 9.00 -22.89 6.10
C LYS A 186 8.28 -23.99 5.33
N THR A 187 7.15 -23.65 4.72
CA THR A 187 6.37 -24.61 3.91
C THR A 187 6.93 -24.78 2.49
N SER A 188 7.52 -23.73 1.90
CA SER A 188 8.17 -23.80 0.59
C SER A 188 9.33 -24.80 0.54
N SER A 189 10.18 -24.78 1.57
CA SER A 189 11.36 -25.65 1.68
C SER A 189 11.02 -27.13 1.90
N THR A 190 9.86 -27.41 2.50
CA THR A 190 9.46 -28.78 2.84
C THR A 190 8.69 -29.45 1.69
N SER A 191 7.92 -28.68 0.90
CA SER A 191 7.05 -29.22 -0.15
C SER A 191 7.61 -29.07 -1.58
N GLY A 192 8.70 -28.29 -1.76
CA GLY A 192 9.22 -27.92 -3.07
C GLY A 192 8.29 -27.03 -3.89
N LYS A 193 7.19 -26.54 -3.28
CA LYS A 193 6.22 -25.62 -3.88
C LYS A 193 6.10 -24.39 -3.00
N ASP A 194 6.15 -23.21 -3.59
CA ASP A 194 5.93 -21.97 -2.83
C ASP A 194 4.50 -21.93 -2.30
N SER A 195 4.37 -21.90 -0.97
CA SER A 195 3.09 -21.64 -0.32
C SER A 195 2.90 -20.14 -0.21
N CYS A 196 1.81 -19.63 -0.78
CA CYS A 196 1.47 -18.22 -0.75
C CYS A 196 0.25 -18.01 0.16
N ILE A 197 0.36 -17.07 1.10
CA ILE A 197 -0.76 -16.63 1.94
C ILE A 197 -1.26 -15.30 1.36
N PRO A 198 -2.49 -15.24 0.81
CA PRO A 198 -3.06 -13.99 0.33
C PRO A 198 -3.50 -13.12 1.52
N SER A 199 -3.18 -11.83 1.43
CA SER A 199 -3.57 -10.81 2.42
C SER A 199 -4.29 -9.67 1.72
N PHE A 200 -5.61 -9.61 1.91
CA PHE A 200 -6.46 -8.59 1.31
C PHE A 200 -6.38 -7.29 2.09
N LEU A 201 -6.40 -6.17 1.36
CA LEU A 201 -6.47 -4.84 1.95
C LEU A 201 -7.93 -4.43 2.21
N PRO A 202 -8.19 -3.60 3.25
CA PRO A 202 -9.43 -2.86 3.32
C PRO A 202 -9.64 -2.03 2.04
N SER A 203 -10.86 -2.00 1.50
CA SER A 203 -11.18 -1.39 0.21
C SER A 203 -10.71 0.06 0.07
N GLN A 204 -10.83 0.86 1.14
CA GLN A 204 -10.35 2.25 1.15
C GLN A 204 -8.82 2.34 0.98
N VAL A 205 -8.08 1.43 1.61
CA VAL A 205 -6.61 1.37 1.54
C VAL A 205 -6.18 0.85 0.17
N ALA A 206 -6.87 -0.17 -0.34
CA ALA A 206 -6.64 -0.69 -1.69
C ALA A 206 -6.86 0.39 -2.76
N SER A 207 -7.92 1.19 -2.64
CA SER A 207 -8.22 2.29 -3.56
C SER A 207 -7.11 3.35 -3.55
N ILE A 208 -6.61 3.73 -2.37
CA ILE A 208 -5.49 4.67 -2.26
C ILE A 208 -4.23 4.07 -2.89
N LEU A 209 -3.90 2.82 -2.55
CA LEU A 209 -2.70 2.16 -3.07
C LEU A 209 -2.74 2.11 -4.61
N LEU A 210 -3.88 1.71 -5.16
CA LEU A 210 -4.13 1.62 -6.59
C LEU A 210 -4.00 2.98 -7.29
N GLU A 211 -4.47 4.05 -6.64
CA GLU A 211 -4.27 5.42 -7.11
C GLU A 211 -2.79 5.79 -7.19
N LEU A 212 -2.02 5.52 -6.13
CA LEU A 212 -0.60 5.87 -6.09
C LEU A 212 0.22 5.09 -7.13
N ILE A 213 0.06 3.77 -7.18
CA ILE A 213 0.84 2.92 -8.10
C ILE A 213 0.34 3.01 -9.54
N GLY A 214 -0.98 3.11 -9.74
CA GLY A 214 -1.61 3.23 -11.05
C GLY A 214 -1.36 4.60 -11.68
N GLY A 215 -1.31 5.64 -10.86
CA GLY A 215 -0.88 6.98 -11.27
C GLY A 215 0.63 7.12 -11.49
N GLY A 216 1.43 6.15 -11.02
CA GLY A 216 2.89 6.16 -11.16
C GLY A 216 3.62 7.07 -10.19
N LEU A 217 3.04 7.34 -9.01
CA LEU A 217 3.66 8.16 -7.96
C LEU A 217 4.69 7.40 -7.11
N ARG A 218 5.23 6.29 -7.60
CA ARG A 218 6.16 5.42 -6.88
C ARG A 218 7.59 5.57 -7.37
#